data_AF-A0A3S0ERX8-F1
#
_entry.id   AF-A0A3S0ERX8-F1
#
_cell.length_a   1.000
_cell.length_b   1.000
_cell.length_c   1.000
_cell.angle_alpha   90.00
_cell.angle_beta   90.00
_cell.angle_gamma   90.00
#
_symmetry.space_group_name_H-M   'P 1'
#
loop_
_entity.id
_entity.type
_entity.pdbx_description
1 polymer ?
#
loop_
_entity_poly.entity_id
_entity_poly.type
_entity_poly.pdbx_seq_one_letter_code
_entity_poly.pdbx_strand_id
1 'polypeptide(L)'
;MLPTTILIDETPRCVVRPVDAKDLNRFLRNGKVFLLAEKPAGKVTHRAATEAEQTQWREAFALHKAWGGEDEAFFGIPLQRETSTRPD
;
A
#
# COMPACT_ATOMS: atom_id res chain seq x y z
N MET A 1 11.99 2.80 -6.14
CA MET A 1 11.01 3.48 -7.03
C MET A 1 10.21 4.54 -6.26
N LEU A 2 9.31 5.27 -6.93
CA LEU A 2 8.30 6.12 -6.27
C LEU A 2 7.20 5.25 -5.62
N PRO A 3 6.47 5.77 -4.61
CA PRO A 3 5.34 5.06 -4.03
C PRO A 3 4.28 4.71 -5.08
N THR A 4 3.82 3.47 -5.03
CA THR A 4 2.88 2.84 -5.95
C THR A 4 1.68 2.35 -5.17
N THR A 5 0.48 2.72 -5.61
CA THR A 5 -0.77 2.27 -5.00
C THR A 5 -1.23 1.01 -5.69
N ILE A 6 -1.56 -0.02 -4.90
CA ILE A 6 -2.19 -1.24 -5.36
C ILE A 6 -3.70 -1.11 -5.18
N LEU A 7 -4.45 -1.45 -6.23
CA LEU A 7 -5.90 -1.41 -6.24
C LEU A 7 -6.49 -2.81 -6.41
N ILE A 8 -7.68 -2.99 -5.85
CA ILE A 8 -8.52 -4.18 -6.01
C ILE A 8 -9.86 -3.71 -6.55
N ASP A 9 -10.15 -4.05 -7.81
CA ASP A 9 -11.29 -3.50 -8.56
C ASP A 9 -11.31 -1.96 -8.50
N GLU A 10 -10.18 -1.34 -8.86
CA GLU A 10 -9.99 0.13 -8.86
C GLU A 10 -10.13 0.81 -7.48
N THR A 11 -10.26 0.02 -6.40
CA THR A 11 -10.29 0.54 -5.02
C THR A 11 -8.89 0.46 -4.41
N PRO A 12 -8.28 1.58 -3.94
CA PRO A 12 -6.99 1.56 -3.26
C PRO A 12 -6.99 0.62 -2.05
N ARG A 13 -5.96 -0.25 -1.96
CA ARG A 13 -5.81 -1.25 -0.89
C ARG A 13 -4.60 -1.00 -0.02
N CYS A 14 -3.48 -0.66 -0.65
CA CYS A 14 -2.23 -0.32 0.02
C CYS A 14 -1.37 0.57 -0.88
N VAL A 15 -0.45 1.29 -0.27
CA VAL A 15 0.61 2.04 -0.95
C VAL A 15 1.96 1.46 -0.53
N VAL A 16 2.78 1.12 -1.52
CA VAL A 16 4.06 0.43 -1.34
C VAL A 16 5.16 1.17 -2.10
N ARG A 17 6.40 1.09 -1.62
CA ARG A 17 7.57 1.66 -2.29
C ARG A 17 8.56 0.55 -2.61
N PRO A 18 8.35 -0.19 -3.72
CA PRO A 18 9.26 -1.25 -4.12
C PRO A 18 10.62 -0.65 -4.50
N VAL A 19 11.69 -1.41 -4.25
CA VAL A 19 13.05 -0.99 -4.65
C VAL A 19 13.12 -0.92 -6.18
N ASP A 20 12.61 -1.97 -6.84
CA ASP A 20 12.58 -2.13 -8.29
C ASP A 20 11.29 -2.86 -8.78
N ALA A 21 11.18 -3.06 -10.09
CA ALA A 21 10.04 -3.76 -10.67
C ALA A 21 9.97 -5.24 -10.26
N LYS A 22 11.10 -5.90 -9.93
CA LYS A 22 11.10 -7.31 -9.50
C LYS A 22 10.48 -7.44 -8.11
N ASP A 23 10.80 -6.51 -7.23
CA ASP A 23 10.25 -6.41 -5.89
C ASP A 23 8.73 -6.18 -5.92
N LEU A 24 8.26 -5.26 -6.78
CA LEU A 24 6.83 -5.06 -7.03
C LEU A 24 6.15 -6.36 -7.49
N ASN A 25 6.70 -7.01 -8.53
CA ASN A 25 6.16 -8.26 -9.05
C ASN A 25 6.18 -9.42 -8.04
N ARG A 26 7.16 -9.44 -7.13
CA ARG A 26 7.21 -10.39 -6.02
C ARG A 26 6.08 -10.13 -5.04
N PHE A 27 5.83 -8.88 -4.67
CA PHE A 27 4.70 -8.52 -3.81
C PHE A 27 3.34 -8.85 -4.43
N LEU A 28 3.12 -8.54 -5.71
CA LEU A 28 1.87 -8.86 -6.40
C LEU A 28 1.59 -10.37 -6.48
N ARG A 29 2.63 -11.21 -6.47
CA ARG A 29 2.50 -12.68 -6.44
C ARG A 29 2.27 -13.21 -5.03
N ASN A 30 3.13 -12.82 -4.08
CA ASN A 30 3.14 -13.37 -2.73
C ASN A 30 2.05 -12.75 -1.83
N GLY A 31 1.73 -11.48 -2.06
CA GLY A 31 0.75 -10.72 -1.29
C GLY A 31 -0.70 -10.98 -1.70
N LYS A 32 -0.98 -11.90 -2.64
CA LYS A 32 -2.35 -12.15 -3.14
C LYS A 32 -3.35 -12.43 -2.02
N VAL A 33 -2.97 -13.22 -1.01
CA VAL A 33 -3.83 -13.54 0.14
C VAL A 33 -4.23 -12.28 0.89
N PHE A 34 -3.29 -11.35 1.11
CA PHE A 34 -3.56 -10.07 1.75
C PHE A 34 -4.41 -9.13 0.87
N LEU A 35 -4.10 -9.08 -0.43
CA LEU A 35 -4.74 -8.20 -1.40
C LEU A 35 -6.21 -8.60 -1.66
N LEU A 36 -6.48 -9.90 -1.74
CA LEU A 36 -7.78 -10.46 -2.11
C LEU A 36 -8.58 -10.98 -0.91
N ALA A 37 -8.14 -10.72 0.32
CA ALA A 37 -8.78 -11.22 1.55
C ALA A 37 -10.29 -10.93 1.62
N GLU A 38 -10.71 -9.71 1.24
CA GLU A 38 -12.12 -9.30 1.23
C GLU A 38 -12.82 -9.55 -0.12
N LYS A 39 -12.05 -9.67 -1.20
CA LYS A 39 -12.55 -9.83 -2.56
C LYS A 39 -11.73 -10.91 -3.28
N PRO A 40 -12.02 -12.20 -3.04
CA PRO A 40 -11.22 -13.31 -3.59
C PRO A 40 -11.12 -13.33 -5.12
N ALA A 41 -12.15 -12.82 -5.80
CA ALA A 41 -12.22 -12.71 -7.26
C ALA A 41 -11.84 -11.32 -7.80
N GLY A 42 -11.39 -10.41 -6.93
CA GLY A 42 -11.05 -9.04 -7.30
C GLY A 42 -9.86 -8.97 -8.26
N LYS A 43 -9.88 -7.99 -9.15
CA LYS A 43 -8.78 -7.73 -10.09
C LYS A 43 -7.73 -6.83 -9.41
N VAL A 44 -6.49 -7.32 -9.35
CA VAL A 44 -5.36 -6.54 -8.86
C VAL A 44 -4.81 -5.66 -9.98
N THR A 45 -4.77 -4.35 -9.76
CA THR A 45 -4.11 -3.35 -10.63
C THR A 45 -3.20 -2.46 -9.78
N HIS A 46 -2.38 -1.63 -10.42
CA HIS A 46 -1.53 -0.66 -9.71
C HIS A 46 -1.37 0.64 -10.49
N ARG A 47 -1.14 1.74 -9.78
CA ARG A 47 -0.83 3.06 -10.36
C ARG A 47 0.15 3.83 -9.50
N ALA A 48 0.66 4.95 -10.01
CA ALA A 48 1.38 5.91 -9.18
C ALA A 48 0.50 6.40 -8.03
N ALA A 49 1.06 6.51 -6.83
CA ALA A 49 0.32 6.99 -5.67
C ALA A 49 -0.13 8.45 -5.86
N THR A 50 -1.35 8.78 -5.46
CA THR A 50 -1.81 10.17 -5.40
C THR A 50 -1.02 10.93 -4.33
N GLU A 51 -1.13 12.25 -4.33
CA GLU A 51 -0.48 13.07 -3.30
C GLU A 51 -0.91 12.69 -1.88
N ALA A 52 -2.20 12.44 -1.66
CA ALA A 52 -2.73 12.00 -0.37
C ALA A 52 -2.17 10.64 0.06
N GLU A 53 -2.12 9.67 -0.85
CA GLU A 53 -1.56 8.33 -0.61
C GLU A 53 -0.05 8.40 -0.32
N GLN A 54 0.68 9.28 -1.03
CA GLN A 54 2.10 9.52 -0.78
C GLN A 54 2.33 10.18 0.58
N THR A 55 1.47 11.11 1.01
CA THR A 55 1.56 11.74 2.34
C THR A 55 1.40 10.70 3.43
N GLN A 56 0.37 9.85 3.36
CA GLN A 56 0.17 8.77 4.33
C GLN A 56 1.39 7.84 4.39
N TRP A 57 1.95 7.46 3.23
CA TRP A 57 3.16 6.63 3.18
C TRP A 57 4.36 7.34 3.84
N ARG A 58 4.57 8.64 3.56
CA ARG A 58 5.67 9.42 4.16
C ARG A 58 5.54 9.56 5.67
N GLU A 59 4.34 9.77 6.18
CA GLU A 59 4.10 9.86 7.62
C GLU A 59 4.42 8.54 8.33
N ALA A 60 3.93 7.43 7.79
CA ALA A 60 4.23 6.10 8.33
C ALA A 60 5.73 5.77 8.21
N PHE A 61 6.38 6.18 7.13
CA PHE A 61 7.82 6.03 6.96
C PHE A 61 8.62 6.89 7.95
N ALA A 62 8.19 8.13 8.20
CA ALA A 62 8.80 8.99 9.20
C ALA A 62 8.68 8.39 10.60
N LEU A 63 7.54 7.78 10.93
CA LEU A 63 7.34 7.05 12.18
C LEU A 63 8.29 5.85 12.29
N HIS A 64 8.42 5.04 11.23
CA HIS A 64 9.36 3.91 11.18
C HIS A 64 10.80 4.36 11.46
N LYS A 65 11.22 5.46 10.84
CA LYS A 65 12.55 6.05 11.10
C LYS A 65 12.71 6.60 12.50
N ALA A 66 11.66 7.19 13.08
CA ALA A 66 11.70 7.71 14.44
C ALA A 66 11.94 6.60 15.48
N TRP A 67 11.48 5.37 15.21
CA TRP A 67 11.81 4.18 16.01
C TRP A 67 13.23 3.64 15.77
N GLY A 68 13.93 4.11 14.74
CA GLY A 68 15.26 3.65 14.35
C GLY A 68 15.27 2.58 13.25
N GLY A 69 14.14 2.40 12.54
CA GLY A 69 14.06 1.48 11.43
C GLY A 69 14.80 1.95 10.18
N GLU A 70 15.37 1.00 9.43
CA GLU A 70 16.10 1.27 8.19
C GLU A 70 15.19 1.58 7.00
N ASP A 71 15.66 2.40 6.06
CA ASP A 71 14.93 2.81 4.86
C ASP A 71 14.46 1.62 4.02
N GLU A 72 15.33 0.61 3.84
CA GLU A 72 15.10 -0.57 3.01
C GLU A 72 14.14 -1.57 3.68
N ALA A 73 13.98 -1.49 5.00
CA ALA A 73 13.08 -2.35 5.76
C ALA A 73 11.62 -1.90 5.70
N PHE A 74 11.34 -0.68 5.21
CA PHE A 74 9.98 -0.15 5.12
C PHE A 74 9.38 -0.29 3.72
N PHE A 75 8.52 -1.29 3.56
CA PHE A 75 7.93 -1.61 2.26
C PHE A 75 6.68 -0.78 1.93
N GLY A 76 5.76 -0.60 2.88
CA GLY A 76 4.49 0.08 2.61
C GLY A 76 3.46 -0.04 3.72
N ILE A 77 2.28 0.51 3.47
CA ILE A 77 1.18 0.56 4.43
C ILE A 77 -0.16 0.17 3.80
N PRO A 78 -1.08 -0.43 4.56
CA PRO A 78 -2.47 -0.54 4.13
C PRO A 78 -3.08 0.87 4.03
N LEU A 79 -3.93 1.07 3.03
CA LEU A 79 -4.78 2.25 2.99
C LEU A 79 -6.08 1.86 3.68
N GLN A 80 -6.41 2.58 4.75
CA GLN A 80 -7.71 2.43 5.39
C GLN A 80 -8.76 2.95 4.40
N ARG A 81 -9.81 2.15 4.16
CA ARG A 81 -11.06 2.75 3.67
C ARG A 81 -11.55 3.64 4.81
N GLU A 82 -11.96 4.87 4.52
CA GLU A 82 -12.79 5.63 5.45
C GLU A 82 -13.96 4.73 5.86
N THR A 83 -13.88 4.14 7.04
CA THR A 83 -15.05 3.65 7.74
C THR A 83 -15.83 4.91 8.08
N SER A 84 -16.74 5.30 7.19
CA SER A 84 -17.80 6.26 7.50
C SER A 84 -18.74 5.59 8.50
N THR A 85 -18.30 5.43 9.73
CA THR A 85 -19.20 5.31 10.88
C THR A 85 -19.52 6.74 11.29
N ARG A 86 -20.52 7.33 10.62
CA ARG A 86 -21.27 8.42 11.24
C ARG A 86 -22.08 7.79 12.38
N PRO A 87 -22.03 8.31 13.62
CA PRO A 87 -23.08 8.04 14.57
C PRO A 87 -24.33 8.83 14.13
N ASP A 88 -25.46 8.13 14.03
CA ASP A 88 -26.81 8.73 14.01
C ASP A 88 -27.11 9.44 15.34
#